data_AF-V2UI01-F1
#
_entry.id   AF-V2UI01-F1
#
_cell.length_a   1.000
_cell.length_b   1.000
_cell.length_c   1.000
_cell.angle_alpha   90.00
_cell.angle_beta   90.00
_cell.angle_gamma   90.00
#
_symmetry.space_group_name_H-M   'P 1'
#
loop_
_entity.id
_entity.type
_entity.pdbx_description
1 polymer ?
#
loop_
_entity_poly.entity_id
_entity_poly.type
_entity_poly.pdbx_seq_one_letter_code
_entity_poly.pdbx_strand_id
1 'polypeptide(L)' 'MKVTKILKIGRRQTVRLPESFRFNYHPDAIKQFGHDVQLPPIENPWGIMQEAVNEFEAGFQMKREEQGKQRR' A
#
# COMPACT_ATOMS: atom_id res chain seq x y z
N MET A 1 9.83 6.90 9.33
CA MET A 1 8.77 7.92 9.27
C MET A 1 9.37 9.29 8.96
N LYS A 2 8.79 10.06 8.05
CA LYS A 2 9.15 11.47 7.78
C LYS A 2 7.89 12.32 7.82
N VAL A 3 7.97 13.48 8.47
CA VAL A 3 6.88 14.47 8.50
C VAL A 3 7.17 15.51 7.42
N THR A 4 6.17 15.84 6.61
CA THR A 4 6.28 16.88 5.59
C THR A 4 5.13 17.88 5.73
N LYS A 5 5.32 19.06 5.14
CA LYS A 5 4.33 20.12 5.17
C LYS A 5 3.32 19.92 4.05
N ILE A 6 2.06 20.15 4.38
CA ILE A 6 0.98 20.36 3.42
C ILE A 6 0.99 21.84 3.03
N LEU A 7 0.91 22.09 1.73
CA LEU A 7 0.89 23.43 1.13
C LEU A 7 -0.43 23.65 0.41
N LYS A 8 -0.81 24.92 0.25
CA LYS A 8 -1.95 25.34 -0.58
C LYS A 8 -1.43 26.08 -1.80
N ILE A 9 -1.77 25.60 -2.99
CA ILE A 9 -1.42 26.22 -4.27
C ILE A 9 -2.73 26.57 -4.98
N GLY A 10 -3.09 27.85 -4.94
CA GLY A 10 -4.40 28.33 -5.39
C GLY A 10 -5.54 27.63 -4.62
N ARG A 11 -6.38 26.88 -5.33
CA ARG A 11 -7.48 26.08 -4.75
C ARG A 11 -7.07 24.64 -4.40
N ARG A 12 -5.86 24.21 -4.72
CA ARG A 12 -5.37 22.84 -4.51
C ARG A 12 -4.61 22.72 -3.20
N GLN A 13 -4.72 21.56 -2.57
CA GLN A 13 -3.83 21.12 -1.49
C GLN A 13 -2.72 20.26 -2.11
N THR A 14 -1.48 20.43 -1.65
CA THR A 14 -0.32 19.77 -2.22
C THR A 14 0.60 19.27 -1.11
N VAL A 15 1.09 18.05 -1.25
CA VAL A 15 2.05 17.44 -0.32
C VAL A 15 3.43 17.49 -0.95
N ARG A 16 4.43 18.02 -0.24
CA ARG A 16 5.83 17.98 -0.71
C ARG A 16 6.45 16.64 -0.33
N LEU A 17 6.74 15.79 -1.31
CA LEU A 17 7.43 14.53 -1.05
C LEU A 17 8.90 14.77 -0.70
N PRO A 18 9.41 14.22 0.41
CA PRO A 18 10.85 14.15 0.67
C PRO A 18 11.56 13.35 -0.42
N GLU A 19 12.86 13.58 -0.61
CA GLU A 19 13.64 12.96 -1.67
C GLU A 19 13.54 11.42 -1.67
N SER A 20 13.63 10.81 -0.49
CA SER A 20 13.53 9.34 -0.32
C SER A 20 12.15 8.75 -0.64
N PHE A 21 11.13 9.58 -0.88
CA PHE A 21 9.76 9.17 -1.21
C PHE A 21 9.32 9.65 -2.59
N ARG A 22 10.25 10.15 -3.42
CA ARG A 22 9.93 10.50 -4.81
C ARG A 22 9.65 9.23 -5.61
N PHE A 23 8.62 9.29 -6.44
CA PHE A 23 8.27 8.21 -7.35
C PHE A 23 9.14 8.29 -8.61
N ASN A 24 9.56 7.12 -9.10
CA ASN A 24 10.18 6.99 -10.43
C ASN A 24 9.14 6.78 -11.54
N TYR A 25 7.86 6.71 -11.17
CA TYR A 25 6.70 6.51 -12.04
C TYR A 25 5.69 7.64 -11.82
N HIS A 26 4.76 7.82 -12.75
CA HIS A 26 3.65 8.76 -12.56
C HIS A 26 2.59 8.13 -11.64
N PRO A 27 2.32 8.71 -10.45
CA PRO A 27 1.26 8.20 -9.59
C PRO A 27 -0.09 8.59 -10.19
N ASP A 28 -0.69 7.68 -10.95
CA ASP A 28 -1.97 7.93 -11.60
C ASP A 28 -3.18 7.62 -10.70
N ALA A 29 -2.96 6.94 -9.55
CA ALA A 29 -4.01 6.62 -8.58
C ALA A 29 -3.81 7.31 -7.24
N ILE A 30 -4.93 7.76 -6.67
CA ILE A 30 -5.08 8.19 -5.28
C ILE A 30 -6.22 7.40 -4.66
N LYS A 31 -5.99 6.81 -3.48
CA LYS A 31 -6.99 6.02 -2.75
C LYS A 31 -7.06 6.47 -1.30
N GLN A 32 -8.27 6.68 -0.80
CA GLN A 32 -8.50 6.87 0.64
C GLN A 32 -8.72 5.50 1.31
N PHE A 33 -8.01 5.25 2.42
CA PHE A 33 -8.17 4.04 3.23
C PHE A 33 -8.20 4.43 4.71
N GLY A 34 -9.39 4.39 5.31
CA GLY A 34 -9.60 4.92 6.66
C GLY A 34 -9.23 6.41 6.74
N HIS A 35 -8.29 6.73 7.63
CA HIS A 35 -7.76 8.09 7.80
C HIS A 35 -6.53 8.38 6.93
N ASP A 36 -6.08 7.41 6.13
CA ASP A 36 -4.89 7.51 5.31
C ASP A 36 -5.20 7.75 3.84
N VAL A 37 -4.24 8.37 3.14
CA VAL A 37 -4.24 8.53 1.69
C VAL A 37 -3.07 7.74 1.13
N GLN A 38 -3.36 6.82 0.23
CA GLN A 38 -2.40 5.98 -0.47
C GLN A 38 -2.25 6.44 -1.92
N LEU A 39 -1.03 6.37 -2.43
CA LEU A 39 -0.68 6.65 -3.83
C LEU A 39 -0.12 5.36 -4.47
N PRO A 40 -0.96 4.35 -4.74
CA PRO A 40 -0.50 3.08 -5.28
C PRO A 40 -0.16 3.19 -6.78
N PRO A 41 0.75 2.36 -7.29
CA PRO A 41 0.98 2.24 -8.74
C PRO A 41 -0.24 1.57 -9.41
N ILE A 42 -0.74 2.16 -10.51
CA ILE A 42 -1.86 1.58 -11.28
C ILE A 42 -1.42 0.34 -12.06
N GLU A 43 -0.20 0.35 -12.61
CA GLU A 43 0.29 -0.71 -13.49
C GLU A 43 0.49 -2.04 -12.77
N ASN A 44 0.71 -2.01 -11.45
CA ASN A 44 0.92 -3.19 -10.64
C ASN A 44 0.17 -3.11 -9.30
N PRO A 45 -1.17 -3.24 -9.30
CA PRO A 45 -1.98 -3.07 -8.09
C PRO A 45 -1.76 -4.22 -7.08
N TRP A 46 -1.23 -5.36 -7.51
CA TRP A 46 -0.95 -6.53 -6.69
C TRP A 46 0.50 -6.62 -6.19
N GLY A 47 1.39 -5.73 -6.66
CA GLY A 47 2.82 -5.76 -6.35
C GLY A 47 3.09 -5.75 -4.84
N ILE A 48 2.38 -4.92 -4.09
CA ILE A 48 2.47 -4.84 -2.62
C ILE A 48 2.10 -6.17 -1.97
N MET A 49 1.09 -6.88 -2.48
CA MET A 49 0.71 -8.19 -1.94
C MET A 49 1.77 -9.25 -2.25
N GLN A 50 2.37 -9.19 -3.44
CA GLN A 50 3.47 -10.09 -3.81
C GLN A 50 4.70 -9.86 -2.93
N GLU A 51 5.07 -8.59 -2.68
CA GLU A 51 6.14 -8.22 -1.75
C GLU A 51 5.86 -8.76 -0.34
N ALA A 52 4.65 -8.56 0.18
CA ALA A 52 4.25 -9.09 1.49
C ALA A 52 4.33 -10.63 1.58
N VAL A 53 4.03 -11.34 0.49
CA VAL A 53 4.20 -12.80 0.42
C VAL A 53 5.67 -13.21 0.38
N ASN A 54 6.54 -12.39 -0.21
CA ASN A 54 7.97 -12.64 -0.26
C ASN A 54 8.70 -12.33 1.07
N GLU A 55 8.06 -11.61 1.99
CA GLU A 55 8.60 -11.34 3.34
C GLU A 55 8.53 -12.56 4.27
N PHE A 56 7.80 -13.62 3.92
CA PHE A 56 7.79 -14.86 4.69
C PHE A 56 9.15 -15.56 4.66
N GLU A 57 9.47 -16.24 5.75
CA GLU A 57 10.70 -17.04 5.86
C GLU A 57 10.78 -18.14 4.80
N ALA A 58 11.99 -18.45 4.33
CA ALA A 58 12.20 -19.51 3.35
C ALA A 58 11.69 -20.86 3.90
N GLY A 59 10.79 -21.51 3.15
CA GLY A 59 10.18 -22.78 3.56
C GLY A 59 8.98 -22.64 4.50
N PHE A 60 8.50 -21.42 4.76
CA PHE A 60 7.24 -21.20 5.46
C PHE A 60 6.08 -21.92 4.75
N GLN A 61 5.31 -22.71 5.52
CA GLN A 61 4.14 -23.42 5.02
C GLN A 61 2.92 -23.14 5.90
N MET A 62 1.85 -22.62 5.30
CA MET A 62 0.53 -22.60 5.93
C MET A 62 -0.18 -23.92 5.63
N LYS A 63 -0.52 -24.68 6.67
CA LYS A 63 -1.37 -25.87 6.55
C LYS A 63 -2.79 -25.49 6.93
N ARG A 64 -3.76 -25.81 6.06
CA ARG A 64 -5.18 -25.70 6.37
C ARG A 64 -5.67 -27.05 6.88
N GLU A 65 -6.03 -27.12 8.15
CA GLU A 65 -6.67 -28.30 8.72
C GLU A 65 -8.14 -28.38 8.27
N GLU A 66 -8.71 -29.60 8.27
CA GLU A 66 -10.13 -29.78 8.02
C GLU A 66 -10.95 -29.12 9.14
N GLN A 67 -11.84 -28.21 8.76
CA GLN A 67 -12.71 -27.48 9.69
C GLN A 67 -13.89 -28.30 10.22
N GLY A 68 -14.00 -29.58 9.84
CA GLY A 68 -15.14 -30.44 10.14
C GLY A 68 -16.44 -30.00 9.45
N LYS A 69 -17.56 -30.67 9.78
CA LYS A 69 -18.89 -30.31 9.27
C LYS A 69 -19.52 -29.23 10.17
N GLN A 70 -19.88 -28.09 9.58
CA GLN A 70 -20.74 -27.10 10.23
C GLN A 70 -22.07 -27.76 10.60
N ARG A 71 -22.45 -27.74 11.88
CA ARG A 71 -23.79 -28.16 12.31
C ARG A 71 -24.74 -26.98 12.13
N ARG A 72 -25.88 -27.23 11.49
CA ARG A 72 -26.98 -26.27 11.39
C ARG A 72 -27.76 -26.20 12.70
#